data_AF-A0A6A3W220-F1
#
_entry.id   AF-A0A6A3W220-F1
#
_cell.length_a   1.000
_cell.length_b   1.000
_cell.length_c   1.000
_cell.angle_alpha   90.00
_cell.angle_beta   90.00
_cell.angle_gamma   90.00
#
_symmetry.space_group_name_H-M   'P 1'
#
loop_
_entity.id
_entity.type
_entity.pdbx_description
1 polymer ?
#
loop_
_entity_poly.entity_id
_entity_poly.type
_entity_poly.pdbx_seq_one_letter_code
_entity_poly.pdbx_strand_id
1 'polypeptide(L)'
;MTSTTETELTFTAEVVKSANIMKRSVYTLMMANLANDVECKVVDPCRELRRLYPTQPAPTNPAVATAALYTHYTQERTRTVNSQIPAAFWAGPEVLRAMAQYLREPLFVLDVDQHNDTHVQRYYYRDYSLPNGDIHETGCGGAMDDATAKTMLGHYARLHVLPVFMMLKRHEGHFNGVHHGDIAIKWHAEGDLDFTQANCRSHSWYEEVKAHIDYSQGLLAQVDYLNDDDATNTILIGAMERRARLDVIHDRLRLDTLDRDPYDIAILESGLEVEEERIHTLAGTGSYDAHPEPAHTTGGGTRQRPAEPYITARVRGTVNASTDSQCYQHGSGTGVGPLQSLKAENTTAITGWLSQDHSSMRKPQFKGTSADFLPLMRWLTTHRAEMQSLLKYVPYPEIVAKLLPSELLLTWGALEVYDLQVATIRSVIQREDASVAAKEYCRTWLAACTIAEGTDRDRMLAKDPTRWQRLIGLYAAAPDCACPQDVREECWYVLHTLPHVVWAWKTTPWGGLPRSQLGAIFKAHPAVQLVCHRIVTDDAWGFAVQLPTGMTWEARMDAMAAGLAAPRRH
;
A
#
# COMPACT_ATOMS: atom_id res chain seq x y z
N MET A 1 8.47 3.52 -43.33
CA MET A 1 7.46 3.49 -42.25
C MET A 1 6.97 2.06 -42.13
N THR A 2 7.59 1.26 -41.27
CA THR A 2 7.06 -0.03 -40.85
C THR A 2 5.86 0.24 -39.96
N SER A 3 4.67 -0.20 -40.36
CA SER A 3 3.48 -0.15 -39.54
C SER A 3 3.73 -1.05 -38.32
N THR A 4 4.01 -0.46 -37.17
CA THR A 4 3.97 -1.15 -35.88
C THR A 4 2.51 -1.40 -35.54
N THR A 5 2.08 -2.66 -35.65
CA THR A 5 0.79 -3.09 -35.12
C THR A 5 0.89 -3.18 -33.61
N GLU A 6 0.40 -2.15 -32.90
CA GLU A 6 0.19 -2.23 -31.46
C GLU A 6 -0.80 -3.37 -31.19
N THR A 7 -0.34 -4.41 -30.52
CA THR A 7 -1.18 -5.55 -30.12
C THR A 7 -1.49 -5.38 -28.64
N GLU A 8 -2.75 -5.20 -28.29
CA GLU A 8 -3.15 -5.09 -26.89
C GLU A 8 -2.90 -6.42 -26.17
N LEU A 9 -2.19 -6.36 -25.03
CA LEU A 9 -1.99 -7.52 -24.18
C LEU A 9 -3.35 -7.96 -23.62
N THR A 10 -3.80 -9.16 -24.00
CA THR A 10 -5.04 -9.70 -23.48
C THR A 10 -4.83 -10.22 -22.05
N PHE A 11 -5.54 -9.64 -21.08
CA PHE A 11 -5.51 -10.05 -19.67
C PHE A 11 -6.29 -11.35 -19.43
N THR A 12 -5.80 -12.46 -19.98
CA THR A 12 -6.29 -13.80 -19.64
C THR A 12 -5.97 -14.13 -18.18
N ALA A 13 -6.68 -15.10 -17.61
CA ALA A 13 -6.45 -15.52 -16.22
C ALA A 13 -5.00 -15.98 -15.97
N GLU A 14 -4.37 -16.61 -16.95
CA GLU A 14 -2.98 -17.06 -16.88
C GLU A 14 -1.98 -15.89 -16.94
N VAL A 15 -2.22 -14.91 -17.83
CA VAL A 15 -1.41 -13.68 -17.92
C VAL A 15 -1.49 -12.90 -16.61
N VAL A 16 -2.70 -12.72 -16.07
CA VAL A 16 -2.91 -12.02 -14.79
C VAL A 16 -2.20 -12.76 -13.64
N LYS A 17 -2.31 -14.10 -13.59
CA LYS A 17 -1.63 -14.90 -12.57
C LYS A 17 -0.11 -14.73 -12.64
N SER A 18 0.47 -14.84 -13.83
CA SER A 18 1.93 -14.75 -14.04
C SER A 18 2.45 -13.34 -13.73
N ALA A 19 1.75 -12.31 -14.17
CA ALA A 19 2.10 -10.92 -13.87
C ALA A 19 1.97 -10.61 -12.37
N ASN A 20 0.96 -11.16 -11.67
CA ASN A 20 0.84 -11.03 -10.22
C ASN A 20 1.99 -11.70 -9.46
N ILE A 21 2.50 -12.85 -9.93
CA ILE A 21 3.68 -13.50 -9.33
C ILE A 21 4.90 -12.59 -9.45
N MET A 22 5.18 -12.08 -10.66
CA MET A 22 6.30 -11.17 -10.88
C MET A 22 6.18 -9.88 -10.06
N LYS A 23 5.00 -9.25 -10.06
CA LYS A 23 4.72 -8.07 -9.25
C LYS A 23 5.00 -8.35 -7.77
N ARG A 24 4.49 -9.46 -7.23
CA ARG A 24 4.72 -9.85 -5.83
C ARG A 24 6.21 -10.00 -5.52
N SER A 25 6.98 -10.63 -6.40
CA SER A 25 8.44 -10.78 -6.22
C SER A 25 9.15 -9.43 -6.19
N VAL A 26 8.86 -8.54 -7.14
CA VAL A 26 9.46 -7.19 -7.19
C VAL A 26 9.14 -6.39 -5.93
N TYR A 27 7.87 -6.37 -5.49
CA TYR A 27 7.51 -5.67 -4.25
C TYR A 27 8.12 -6.33 -3.00
N THR A 28 8.30 -7.66 -2.98
CA THR A 28 8.99 -8.35 -1.88
C THR A 28 10.44 -7.86 -1.79
N LEU A 29 11.14 -7.75 -2.92
CA LEU A 29 12.49 -7.19 -2.98
C LEU A 29 12.53 -5.72 -2.51
N MET A 30 11.60 -4.89 -3.00
CA MET A 30 11.49 -3.49 -2.57
C MET A 30 11.28 -3.35 -1.06
N MET A 31 10.41 -4.18 -0.48
CA MET A 31 10.10 -4.13 0.94
C MET A 31 11.28 -4.60 1.79
N ALA A 32 11.92 -5.72 1.40
CA ALA A 32 13.09 -6.24 2.11
C ALA A 32 14.27 -5.25 2.09
N ASN A 33 14.44 -4.50 1.00
CA ASN A 33 15.53 -3.54 0.85
C ASN A 33 15.21 -2.14 1.38
N LEU A 34 13.94 -1.83 1.73
CA LEU A 34 13.48 -0.45 1.91
C LEU A 34 14.32 0.34 2.92
N ALA A 35 14.62 -0.24 4.08
CA ALA A 35 15.37 0.49 5.10
C ALA A 35 16.80 0.82 4.66
N ASN A 36 17.50 -0.15 4.06
CA ASN A 36 18.84 0.04 3.53
C ASN A 36 18.84 1.03 2.34
N ASP A 37 17.81 0.97 1.49
CA ASP A 37 17.62 1.91 0.39
C ASP A 37 17.46 3.37 0.86
N VAL A 38 16.76 3.57 1.99
CA VAL A 38 16.62 4.87 2.64
C VAL A 38 17.95 5.31 3.26
N GLU A 39 18.68 4.41 3.91
CA GLU A 39 19.97 4.69 4.52
C GLU A 39 21.04 5.06 3.48
N CYS A 40 21.05 4.37 2.34
CA CYS A 40 21.88 4.67 1.16
C CYS A 40 21.41 5.91 0.38
N LYS A 41 20.30 6.56 0.78
CA LYS A 41 19.69 7.72 0.11
C LYS A 41 19.29 7.45 -1.34
N VAL A 42 19.05 6.18 -1.67
CA VAL A 42 18.51 5.78 -2.96
C VAL A 42 17.01 6.07 -2.98
N VAL A 43 16.34 5.91 -1.83
CA VAL A 43 14.94 6.28 -1.62
C VAL A 43 14.83 7.48 -0.68
N ASP A 44 14.09 8.50 -1.11
CA ASP A 44 13.57 9.52 -0.21
C ASP A 44 12.08 9.20 0.07
N PRO A 45 11.75 8.63 1.25
CA PRO A 45 10.40 8.18 1.54
C PRO A 45 9.42 9.36 1.66
N CYS A 46 9.89 10.53 2.10
CA CYS A 46 9.07 11.74 2.19
C CYS A 46 8.73 12.28 0.81
N ARG A 47 9.68 12.26 -0.14
CA ARG A 47 9.43 12.62 -1.54
C ARG A 47 8.50 11.62 -2.21
N GLU A 48 8.71 10.33 -2.00
CA GLU A 48 7.90 9.31 -2.65
C GLU A 48 6.45 9.33 -2.14
N LEU A 49 6.22 9.48 -0.83
CA LEU A 49 4.87 9.65 -0.30
C LEU A 49 4.18 10.92 -0.82
N ARG A 50 4.89 12.03 -1.01
CA ARG A 50 4.32 13.24 -1.65
C ARG A 50 3.91 12.99 -3.09
N ARG A 51 4.67 12.16 -3.83
CA ARG A 51 4.32 11.76 -5.20
C ARG A 51 3.09 10.87 -5.23
N LEU A 52 3.04 9.87 -4.35
CA LEU A 52 1.93 8.92 -4.25
C LEU A 52 0.64 9.60 -3.78
N TYR A 53 0.73 10.49 -2.79
CA TYR A 53 -0.41 11.13 -2.13
C TYR A 53 -0.35 12.65 -2.21
N PRO A 54 -0.46 13.26 -3.41
CA PRO A 54 -0.17 14.67 -3.63
C PRO A 54 -1.15 15.64 -2.94
N THR A 55 -2.37 15.18 -2.63
CA THR A 55 -3.38 15.99 -1.95
C THR A 55 -3.25 15.96 -0.43
N GLN A 56 -2.25 15.26 0.11
CA GLN A 56 -2.11 15.06 1.54
C GLN A 56 -0.79 15.61 2.06
N PRO A 57 -0.79 16.18 3.28
CA PRO A 57 0.45 16.57 3.92
C PRO A 57 1.24 15.31 4.29
N ALA A 58 2.41 15.14 3.66
CA ALA A 58 3.28 14.01 3.92
C ALA A 58 4.01 14.15 5.27
N PRO A 59 4.37 13.04 5.93
CA PRO A 59 5.25 13.07 7.09
C PRO A 59 6.58 13.73 6.76
N THR A 60 7.10 14.54 7.68
CA THR A 60 8.44 15.15 7.56
C THR A 60 9.53 14.30 8.20
N ASN A 61 9.17 13.43 9.15
CA ASN A 61 10.08 12.49 9.79
C ASN A 61 10.34 11.30 8.84
N PRO A 62 11.61 11.04 8.45
CA PRO A 62 11.96 9.93 7.57
C PRO A 62 11.51 8.56 8.08
N ALA A 63 11.62 8.26 9.39
CA ALA A 63 11.23 6.96 9.94
C ALA A 63 9.72 6.71 9.78
N VAL A 64 8.90 7.74 10.05
CA VAL A 64 7.44 7.69 9.86
C VAL A 64 7.10 7.55 8.38
N ALA A 65 7.80 8.28 7.52
CA ALA A 65 7.62 8.19 6.08
C ALA A 65 7.99 6.79 5.55
N THR A 66 9.08 6.19 6.03
CA THR A 66 9.49 4.83 5.68
C THR A 66 8.42 3.82 6.08
N ALA A 67 7.89 3.89 7.30
CA ALA A 67 6.81 3.00 7.75
C ALA A 67 5.54 3.15 6.89
N ALA A 68 5.14 4.38 6.58
CA ALA A 68 3.97 4.61 5.73
C ALA A 68 4.20 4.13 4.28
N LEU A 69 5.42 4.25 3.75
CA LEU A 69 5.78 3.74 2.43
C LEU A 69 5.82 2.21 2.42
N TYR A 70 6.31 1.57 3.49
CA TYR A 70 6.28 0.12 3.67
C TYR A 70 4.85 -0.40 3.61
N THR A 71 3.92 0.21 4.38
CA THR A 71 2.50 -0.17 4.34
C THR A 71 1.91 0.00 2.95
N HIS A 72 2.27 1.07 2.22
CA HIS A 72 1.85 1.25 0.83
C HIS A 72 2.32 0.10 -0.06
N TYR A 73 3.59 -0.29 0.04
CA TYR A 73 4.13 -1.43 -0.72
C TYR A 73 3.48 -2.76 -0.35
N THR A 74 3.15 -3.00 0.92
CA THR A 74 2.37 -4.18 1.34
C THR A 74 1.02 -4.25 0.61
N GLN A 75 0.36 -3.11 0.45
CA GLN A 75 -0.91 -3.04 -0.27
C GLN A 75 -0.74 -3.27 -1.77
N GLU A 76 0.23 -2.61 -2.40
CA GLU A 76 0.49 -2.79 -3.83
C GLU A 76 0.90 -4.22 -4.15
N ARG A 77 1.71 -4.87 -3.28
CA ARG A 77 2.11 -6.27 -3.40
C ARG A 77 0.93 -7.23 -3.50
N THR A 78 -0.15 -6.96 -2.78
CA THR A 78 -1.36 -7.82 -2.76
C THR A 78 -2.38 -7.45 -3.83
N ARG A 79 -2.33 -6.21 -4.34
CA ARG A 79 -3.26 -5.72 -5.36
C ARG A 79 -2.97 -6.40 -6.70
N THR A 80 -4.02 -6.93 -7.34
CA THR A 80 -3.90 -7.55 -8.66
C THR A 80 -3.55 -6.54 -9.75
N VAL A 81 -2.80 -6.96 -10.77
CA VAL A 81 -2.36 -6.12 -11.90
C VAL A 81 -3.50 -5.56 -12.75
N ASN A 82 -4.68 -6.19 -12.72
CA ASN A 82 -5.87 -5.72 -13.43
C ASN A 82 -6.79 -4.84 -12.56
N SER A 83 -6.40 -4.53 -11.32
CA SER A 83 -7.13 -3.55 -10.52
C SER A 83 -6.88 -2.14 -11.06
N GLN A 84 -7.94 -1.34 -11.12
CA GLN A 84 -7.79 0.08 -11.35
C GLN A 84 -7.15 0.75 -10.14
N ILE A 85 -6.21 1.67 -10.40
CA ILE A 85 -5.49 2.43 -9.38
C ILE A 85 -5.37 3.90 -9.79
N PRO A 86 -5.27 4.84 -8.83
CA PRO A 86 -4.94 6.22 -9.14
C PRO A 86 -3.63 6.32 -9.94
N ALA A 87 -3.56 7.25 -10.90
CA ALA A 87 -2.36 7.46 -11.71
C ALA A 87 -1.10 7.77 -10.89
N ALA A 88 -1.26 8.37 -9.71
CA ALA A 88 -0.16 8.59 -8.77
C ALA A 88 0.50 7.29 -8.28
N PHE A 89 -0.22 6.16 -8.26
CA PHE A 89 0.31 4.85 -7.86
C PHE A 89 0.81 4.02 -9.05
N TRP A 90 0.76 4.55 -10.27
CA TRP A 90 1.38 3.86 -11.40
C TRP A 90 2.87 3.65 -11.13
N ALA A 91 3.40 2.55 -11.70
CA ALA A 91 4.79 2.19 -11.56
C ALA A 91 5.67 3.36 -11.99
N GLY A 92 6.61 3.72 -11.11
CA GLY A 92 7.55 4.81 -11.32
C GLY A 92 9.00 4.34 -11.16
N PRO A 93 9.95 5.26 -11.03
CA PRO A 93 11.37 4.96 -10.87
C PRO A 93 11.68 3.91 -9.80
N GLU A 94 10.97 3.95 -8.67
CA GLU A 94 11.13 3.01 -7.55
C GLU A 94 10.83 1.56 -7.92
N VAL A 95 9.79 1.34 -8.72
CA VAL A 95 9.44 0.00 -9.20
C VAL A 95 10.41 -0.41 -10.31
N LEU A 96 10.75 0.50 -11.22
CA LEU A 96 11.64 0.21 -12.35
C LEU A 96 13.05 -0.20 -11.93
N ARG A 97 13.60 0.46 -10.90
CA ARG A 97 14.93 0.11 -10.38
C ARG A 97 14.93 -1.26 -9.69
N ALA A 98 13.88 -1.58 -8.94
CA ALA A 98 13.70 -2.90 -8.35
C ALA A 98 13.42 -3.99 -9.41
N MET A 99 12.71 -3.66 -10.49
CA MET A 99 12.52 -4.56 -11.63
C MET A 99 13.86 -4.90 -12.30
N ALA A 100 14.73 -3.90 -12.54
CA ALA A 100 16.05 -4.14 -13.11
C ALA A 100 16.90 -5.07 -12.22
N GLN A 101 16.86 -4.84 -10.90
CA GLN A 101 17.52 -5.71 -9.92
C GLN A 101 16.94 -7.14 -9.92
N TYR A 102 15.62 -7.29 -9.90
CA TYR A 102 14.94 -8.58 -9.91
C TYR A 102 15.22 -9.39 -11.19
N LEU A 103 15.17 -8.73 -12.35
CA LEU A 103 15.43 -9.34 -13.65
C LEU A 103 16.92 -9.66 -13.86
N ARG A 104 17.79 -9.15 -12.99
CA ARG A 104 19.25 -9.15 -13.14
C ARG A 104 19.72 -8.50 -14.44
N GLU A 105 18.95 -7.61 -15.04
CA GLU A 105 19.27 -6.97 -16.32
C GLU A 105 18.96 -5.47 -16.31
N PRO A 106 19.74 -4.66 -17.06
CA PRO A 106 19.43 -3.25 -17.21
C PRO A 106 18.15 -3.05 -18.01
N LEU A 107 17.31 -2.14 -17.55
CA LEU A 107 16.04 -1.78 -18.17
C LEU A 107 16.13 -0.37 -18.75
N PHE A 108 15.68 -0.23 -19.99
CA PHE A 108 15.69 1.05 -20.71
C PHE A 108 14.26 1.51 -20.97
N VAL A 109 13.98 2.77 -20.65
CA VAL A 109 12.71 3.41 -20.95
C VAL A 109 12.93 4.47 -22.03
N LEU A 110 12.22 4.32 -23.15
CA LEU A 110 12.07 5.34 -24.17
C LEU A 110 10.95 6.28 -23.73
N ASP A 111 11.31 7.41 -23.15
CA ASP A 111 10.41 8.46 -22.68
C ASP A 111 10.10 9.41 -23.83
N VAL A 112 8.91 9.24 -24.41
CA VAL A 112 8.42 10.02 -25.55
C VAL A 112 7.60 11.19 -25.03
N ASP A 113 8.08 12.39 -25.31
CA ASP A 113 7.44 13.62 -24.89
C ASP A 113 6.25 14.01 -25.77
N GLN A 114 5.64 15.16 -25.48
CA GLN A 114 4.49 15.68 -26.22
C GLN A 114 4.83 16.14 -27.66
N HIS A 115 6.11 16.38 -27.96
CA HIS A 115 6.62 16.75 -29.27
C HIS A 115 7.09 15.53 -30.07
N ASN A 116 6.92 14.33 -29.50
CA ASN A 116 7.39 13.06 -30.04
C ASN A 116 8.93 12.96 -30.07
N ASP A 117 9.60 13.78 -29.26
CA ASP A 117 11.03 13.65 -28.98
C ASP A 117 11.22 12.52 -27.97
N THR A 118 12.21 11.65 -28.24
CA THR A 118 12.48 10.47 -27.42
C THR A 118 13.74 10.67 -26.62
N HIS A 119 13.61 10.60 -25.30
CA HIS A 119 14.73 10.55 -24.36
C HIS A 119 14.85 9.16 -23.75
N VAL A 120 16.05 8.81 -23.29
CA VAL A 120 16.32 7.49 -22.72
C VAL A 120 16.48 7.60 -21.21
N GLN A 121 15.82 6.72 -20.49
CA GLN A 121 16.10 6.44 -19.08
C GLN A 121 16.73 5.05 -18.97
N ARG A 122 17.64 4.87 -18.02
CA ARG A 122 18.22 3.56 -17.69
C ARG A 122 18.04 3.26 -16.22
N TYR A 123 17.62 2.04 -15.95
CA TYR A 123 17.51 1.46 -14.62
C TYR A 123 18.39 0.21 -14.56
N TYR A 124 19.17 0.08 -13.50
CA TYR A 124 20.13 -0.98 -13.26
C TYR A 124 20.34 -1.12 -11.76
N TYR A 125 21.32 -1.89 -11.30
CA TYR A 125 21.62 -2.06 -9.88
C TYR A 125 23.12 -2.05 -9.67
N ARG A 126 23.53 -1.77 -8.43
CA ARG A 126 24.94 -1.75 -8.02
C ARG A 126 25.04 -1.85 -6.50
N ASP A 127 26.26 -2.04 -6.05
CA ASP A 127 26.61 -2.06 -4.64
C ASP A 127 26.74 -0.66 -4.06
N TYR A 128 26.20 -0.47 -2.86
CA TYR A 128 26.33 0.72 -2.04
C TYR A 128 26.95 0.34 -0.70
N SER A 129 27.91 1.13 -0.22
CA SER A 129 28.43 0.98 1.13
C SER A 129 27.48 1.64 2.14
N LEU A 130 26.94 0.84 3.06
CA LEU A 130 26.16 1.32 4.19
C LEU A 130 27.08 2.02 5.22
N PRO A 131 26.54 2.90 6.07
CA PRO A 131 27.30 3.59 7.13
C PRO A 131 28.01 2.65 8.12
N ASN A 132 27.49 1.43 8.30
CA ASN A 132 28.08 0.41 9.15
C ASN A 132 29.23 -0.37 8.45
N GLY A 133 29.50 -0.10 7.17
CA GLY A 133 30.53 -0.75 6.36
C GLY A 133 30.03 -1.94 5.54
N ASP A 134 28.78 -2.37 5.72
CA ASP A 134 28.19 -3.46 4.94
C ASP A 134 27.95 -3.02 3.49
N ILE A 135 27.90 -4.00 2.58
CA ILE A 135 27.57 -3.77 1.18
C ILE A 135 26.10 -4.10 0.96
N HIS A 136 25.37 -3.15 0.39
CA HIS A 136 23.96 -3.28 0.03
C HIS A 136 23.79 -3.11 -1.47
N GLU A 137 23.39 -4.18 -2.16
CA GLU A 137 23.06 -4.11 -3.58
C GLU A 137 21.62 -3.58 -3.74
N THR A 138 21.45 -2.54 -4.55
CA THR A 138 20.11 -2.01 -4.83
C THR A 138 19.97 -1.40 -6.22
N GLY A 139 18.75 -1.43 -6.73
CA GLY A 139 18.37 -0.76 -7.96
C GLY A 139 18.60 0.75 -7.91
N CYS A 140 19.11 1.31 -9.00
CA CYS A 140 19.26 2.74 -9.25
C CYS A 140 18.92 3.08 -10.72
N GLY A 141 18.85 4.37 -11.05
CA GLY A 141 18.57 4.77 -12.43
C GLY A 141 18.01 6.17 -12.58
N GLY A 142 17.66 6.50 -13.82
CA GLY A 142 17.07 7.78 -14.17
C GLY A 142 17.31 8.15 -15.63
N ALA A 143 17.07 9.42 -15.95
CA ALA A 143 17.31 9.98 -17.27
C ALA A 143 18.80 9.92 -17.63
N MET A 144 19.07 9.62 -18.89
CA MET A 144 20.40 9.59 -19.50
C MET A 144 20.45 10.64 -20.61
N ASP A 145 21.61 11.26 -20.81
CA ASP A 145 21.79 12.15 -21.95
C ASP A 145 21.82 11.35 -23.27
N ASP A 146 21.35 11.96 -24.35
CA ASP A 146 21.17 11.28 -25.63
C ASP A 146 22.49 10.79 -26.24
N ALA A 147 23.63 11.44 -25.95
CA ALA A 147 24.92 11.04 -26.49
C ALA A 147 25.44 9.77 -25.81
N THR A 148 25.35 9.70 -24.48
CA THR A 148 25.66 8.50 -23.70
C THR A 148 24.72 7.36 -24.09
N ALA A 149 23.41 7.64 -24.23
CA ALA A 149 22.43 6.64 -24.63
C ALA A 149 22.74 6.05 -26.02
N LYS A 150 23.01 6.90 -27.01
CA LYS A 150 23.39 6.45 -28.36
C LYS A 150 24.66 5.60 -28.36
N THR A 151 25.68 6.04 -27.61
CA THR A 151 26.94 5.30 -27.50
C THR A 151 26.70 3.93 -26.88
N MET A 152 26.00 3.88 -25.75
CA MET A 152 25.69 2.65 -25.04
C MET A 152 24.88 1.68 -25.91
N LEU A 153 23.78 2.14 -26.50
CA LEU A 153 22.96 1.32 -27.39
C LEU A 153 23.73 0.85 -28.63
N GLY A 154 24.69 1.64 -29.11
CA GLY A 154 25.65 1.22 -30.14
C GLY A 154 26.46 -0.01 -29.73
N HIS A 155 27.04 -0.02 -28.53
CA HIS A 155 27.78 -1.18 -28.03
C HIS A 155 26.89 -2.42 -27.84
N TYR A 156 25.66 -2.23 -27.34
CA TYR A 156 24.67 -3.30 -27.24
C TYR A 156 24.36 -3.91 -28.60
N ALA A 157 24.11 -3.08 -29.61
CA ALA A 157 23.86 -3.55 -30.97
C ALA A 157 25.07 -4.27 -31.58
N ARG A 158 26.30 -3.77 -31.39
CA ARG A 158 27.51 -4.38 -31.96
C ARG A 158 27.87 -5.74 -31.39
N LEU A 159 27.42 -6.05 -30.17
CA LEU A 159 27.60 -7.35 -29.55
C LEU A 159 26.32 -8.19 -29.51
N HIS A 160 25.29 -7.79 -30.26
CA HIS A 160 24.00 -8.48 -30.33
C HIS A 160 23.39 -8.74 -28.94
N VAL A 161 23.50 -7.75 -28.04
CA VAL A 161 22.85 -7.78 -26.72
C VAL A 161 21.63 -6.87 -26.80
N LEU A 162 20.44 -7.45 -26.71
CA LEU A 162 19.20 -6.69 -26.71
C LEU A 162 18.78 -6.40 -25.26
N PRO A 163 18.74 -5.13 -24.84
CA PRO A 163 18.27 -4.80 -23.50
C PRO A 163 16.75 -4.87 -23.42
N VAL A 164 16.23 -4.93 -22.21
CA VAL A 164 14.79 -4.81 -21.97
C VAL A 164 14.36 -3.37 -22.22
N PHE A 165 13.53 -3.16 -23.24
CA PHE A 165 12.96 -1.86 -23.56
C PHE A 165 11.49 -1.75 -23.16
N MET A 166 11.15 -0.60 -22.60
CA MET A 166 9.78 -0.13 -22.46
C MET A 166 9.64 1.25 -23.07
N MET A 167 8.45 1.58 -23.53
CA MET A 167 8.14 2.90 -24.06
C MET A 167 7.13 3.58 -23.15
N LEU A 168 7.46 4.78 -22.67
CA LEU A 168 6.58 5.63 -21.91
C LEU A 168 6.19 6.82 -22.78
N LYS A 169 4.97 6.79 -23.33
CA LYS A 169 4.39 7.96 -23.98
C LYS A 169 3.68 8.77 -22.90
N ARG A 170 4.18 9.97 -22.59
CA ARG A 170 3.70 10.76 -21.43
C ARG A 170 2.20 11.06 -21.43
N HIS A 171 1.57 11.05 -22.60
CA HIS A 171 0.14 11.30 -22.76
C HIS A 171 -0.74 10.04 -22.58
N GLU A 172 -0.18 8.84 -22.67
CA GLU A 172 -0.93 7.58 -22.59
C GLU A 172 -1.01 7.02 -21.16
N GLY A 173 -0.09 7.43 -20.28
CA GLY A 173 -0.16 7.04 -18.88
C GLY A 173 0.11 5.55 -18.60
N HIS A 174 0.76 4.84 -19.51
CA HIS A 174 1.19 3.47 -19.27
C HIS A 174 2.47 3.16 -20.04
N PHE A 175 3.14 2.08 -19.63
CA PHE A 175 4.29 1.56 -20.37
C PHE A 175 3.82 0.61 -21.47
N ASN A 176 4.37 0.79 -22.65
CA ASN A 176 4.24 -0.13 -23.76
C ASN A 176 5.46 -1.06 -23.79
N GLY A 177 5.23 -2.37 -23.82
CA GLY A 177 6.29 -3.35 -24.02
C GLY A 177 6.80 -3.32 -25.46
N VAL A 178 8.11 -3.48 -25.66
CA VAL A 178 8.69 -3.54 -27.00
C VAL A 178 8.89 -5.00 -27.41
N HIS A 179 8.18 -5.43 -28.44
CA HIS A 179 8.37 -6.75 -29.04
C HIS A 179 9.35 -6.67 -30.20
N HIS A 180 10.51 -7.28 -30.03
CA HIS A 180 11.59 -7.22 -31.02
C HIS A 180 11.47 -8.29 -32.11
N GLY A 181 10.54 -9.25 -31.98
CA GLY A 181 10.38 -10.31 -32.97
C GLY A 181 11.54 -11.29 -32.99
N ASP A 182 11.79 -11.85 -34.18
CA ASP A 182 12.73 -12.95 -34.37
C ASP A 182 14.18 -12.60 -34.02
N ILE A 183 14.55 -11.31 -34.11
CA ILE A 183 15.90 -10.85 -33.78
C ILE A 183 16.26 -11.09 -32.32
N ALA A 184 15.30 -10.96 -31.38
CA ALA A 184 15.56 -11.20 -29.97
C ALA A 184 15.91 -12.67 -29.70
N ILE A 185 15.21 -13.59 -30.37
CA ILE A 185 15.44 -15.03 -30.25
C ILE A 185 16.79 -15.39 -30.88
N LYS A 186 17.09 -14.85 -32.07
CA LYS A 186 18.39 -15.05 -32.74
C LYS A 186 19.55 -14.58 -31.86
N TRP A 187 19.49 -13.35 -31.38
CA TRP A 187 20.55 -12.75 -30.58
C TRP A 187 20.73 -13.42 -29.21
N HIS A 188 19.67 -13.99 -28.64
CA HIS A 188 19.76 -14.80 -27.43
C HIS A 188 20.42 -16.16 -27.68
N ALA A 189 20.14 -16.78 -28.84
CA ALA A 189 20.69 -18.08 -29.23
C ALA A 189 22.20 -18.03 -29.56
N GLU A 190 22.69 -16.92 -30.10
CA GLU A 190 24.11 -16.74 -30.41
C GLU A 190 25.00 -16.94 -29.16
N GLY A 191 25.99 -17.82 -29.30
CA GLY A 191 26.92 -18.19 -28.22
C GLY A 191 26.37 -19.17 -27.19
N ASP A 192 25.11 -19.62 -27.31
CA ASP A 192 24.47 -20.61 -26.44
C ASP A 192 23.94 -21.79 -27.27
N LEU A 193 24.75 -22.84 -27.38
CA LEU A 193 24.42 -24.02 -28.17
C LEU A 193 23.24 -24.80 -27.59
N ASP A 194 23.15 -24.88 -26.25
CA ASP A 194 22.12 -25.65 -25.56
C ASP A 194 20.76 -25.01 -25.77
N PHE A 195 20.66 -23.69 -25.56
CA PHE A 195 19.44 -22.94 -25.86
C PHE A 195 19.06 -23.04 -27.34
N THR A 196 20.03 -22.85 -28.24
CA THR A 196 19.82 -22.89 -29.69
C THR A 196 19.20 -24.23 -30.12
N GLN A 197 19.78 -25.35 -29.66
CA GLN A 197 19.30 -26.68 -30.01
C GLN A 197 17.95 -27.03 -29.40
N ALA A 198 17.66 -26.54 -28.20
CA ALA A 198 16.41 -26.80 -27.50
C ALA A 198 15.23 -26.00 -28.05
N ASN A 199 15.46 -24.74 -28.46
CA ASN A 199 14.37 -23.78 -28.70
C ASN A 199 14.28 -23.26 -30.14
N CYS A 200 15.34 -23.34 -30.95
CA CYS A 200 15.44 -22.55 -32.19
C CYS A 200 15.38 -23.36 -33.50
N ARG A 201 15.16 -24.68 -33.46
CA ARG A 201 15.21 -25.56 -34.65
C ARG A 201 14.24 -25.17 -35.79
N SER A 202 13.12 -24.54 -35.46
CA SER A 202 12.12 -24.11 -36.45
C SER A 202 12.47 -22.80 -37.16
N HIS A 203 13.53 -22.10 -36.73
CA HIS A 203 13.91 -20.81 -37.30
C HIS A 203 14.84 -20.98 -38.50
N SER A 204 14.67 -20.15 -39.53
CA SER A 204 15.44 -20.24 -40.78
C SER A 204 16.93 -19.99 -40.62
N TRP A 205 17.33 -19.25 -39.58
CA TRP A 205 18.73 -18.92 -39.25
C TRP A 205 19.41 -19.95 -38.33
N TYR A 206 18.73 -21.04 -37.95
CA TYR A 206 19.24 -22.02 -36.98
C TYR A 206 20.62 -22.59 -37.36
N GLU A 207 20.79 -23.06 -38.60
CA GLU A 207 22.07 -23.65 -39.06
C GLU A 207 23.18 -22.60 -39.16
N GLU A 208 22.84 -21.34 -39.46
CA GLU A 208 23.79 -20.22 -39.50
C GLU A 208 24.36 -19.95 -38.10
N VAL A 209 23.50 -19.81 -37.10
CA VAL A 209 23.92 -19.56 -35.71
C VAL A 209 24.75 -20.72 -35.17
N LYS A 210 24.34 -21.96 -35.44
CA LYS A 210 25.11 -23.14 -35.02
C LYS A 210 26.51 -23.17 -35.65
N ALA A 211 26.62 -22.94 -36.96
CA ALA A 211 27.91 -22.88 -37.64
C ALA A 211 28.79 -21.74 -37.12
N HIS A 212 28.19 -20.61 -36.77
CA HIS A 212 28.90 -19.47 -36.19
C HIS A 212 29.43 -19.76 -34.79
N ILE A 213 28.66 -20.48 -33.96
CA ILE A 213 29.13 -20.97 -32.65
C ILE A 213 30.33 -21.89 -32.82
N ASP A 214 30.22 -22.90 -33.69
CA ASP A 214 31.30 -23.86 -33.95
C ASP A 214 32.59 -23.19 -34.44
N TYR A 215 32.47 -22.18 -35.31
CA TYR A 215 33.60 -21.39 -35.79
C TYR A 215 34.28 -20.59 -34.66
N SER A 216 33.49 -19.99 -33.77
CA SER A 216 33.98 -18.99 -32.82
C SER A 216 34.58 -19.60 -31.55
N GLN A 217 34.11 -20.78 -31.12
CA GLN A 217 34.55 -21.43 -29.87
C GLN A 217 36.08 -21.63 -29.79
N GLY A 218 36.73 -21.95 -30.91
CA GLY A 218 38.19 -22.15 -30.96
C GLY A 218 39.03 -20.86 -31.02
N LEU A 219 38.39 -19.71 -31.22
CA LEU A 219 39.06 -18.44 -31.49
C LEU A 219 39.03 -17.47 -30.30
N LEU A 220 38.16 -17.70 -29.31
CA LEU A 220 37.97 -16.79 -28.18
C LEU A 220 39.27 -16.45 -27.43
N ALA A 221 40.14 -17.43 -27.23
CA ALA A 221 41.43 -17.23 -26.52
C ALA A 221 42.43 -16.33 -27.28
N GLN A 222 42.17 -16.04 -28.55
CA GLN A 222 43.07 -15.27 -29.43
C GLN A 222 42.66 -13.79 -29.53
N VAL A 223 41.57 -13.41 -28.87
CA VAL A 223 40.93 -12.09 -29.01
C VAL A 223 40.96 -11.36 -27.67
N ASP A 224 41.35 -10.10 -27.70
CA ASP A 224 41.16 -9.19 -26.57
C ASP A 224 39.73 -8.65 -26.63
N TYR A 225 38.88 -9.10 -25.69
CA TYR A 225 37.46 -8.77 -25.65
C TYR A 225 37.20 -7.28 -25.42
N LEU A 226 38.19 -6.48 -25.00
CA LEU A 226 38.05 -5.03 -24.86
C LEU A 226 38.11 -4.28 -26.20
N ASN A 227 38.61 -4.90 -27.27
CA ASN A 227 38.66 -4.29 -28.59
C ASN A 227 37.28 -4.28 -29.26
N ASP A 228 36.79 -3.09 -29.64
CA ASP A 228 35.50 -2.92 -30.29
C ASP A 228 35.62 -2.80 -31.83
N ASP A 229 36.10 -3.87 -32.46
CA ASP A 229 36.19 -4.05 -33.91
C ASP A 229 35.33 -5.22 -34.39
N ASP A 230 35.01 -5.24 -35.69
CA ASP A 230 34.04 -6.20 -36.23
C ASP A 230 34.55 -7.66 -36.21
N ALA A 231 35.87 -7.87 -36.31
CA ALA A 231 36.45 -9.20 -36.27
C ALA A 231 36.38 -9.78 -34.85
N THR A 232 36.78 -8.98 -33.86
CA THR A 232 36.62 -9.30 -32.43
C THR A 232 35.16 -9.56 -32.10
N ASN A 233 34.25 -8.65 -32.45
CA ASN A 233 32.84 -8.77 -32.11
C ASN A 233 32.18 -10.01 -32.75
N THR A 234 32.54 -10.35 -33.99
CA THR A 234 32.06 -11.58 -34.65
C THR A 234 32.44 -12.82 -33.84
N ILE A 235 33.67 -12.90 -33.33
CA ILE A 235 34.10 -14.04 -32.50
C ILE A 235 33.35 -14.06 -31.17
N LEU A 236 33.22 -12.92 -30.49
CA LEU A 236 32.51 -12.83 -29.21
C LEU A 236 31.03 -13.23 -29.34
N ILE A 237 30.34 -12.80 -30.40
CA ILE A 237 28.94 -13.15 -30.68
C ILE A 237 28.75 -14.66 -30.77
N GLY A 238 29.61 -15.38 -31.48
CA GLY A 238 29.49 -16.83 -31.63
C GLY A 238 30.03 -17.62 -30.44
N ALA A 239 30.96 -17.06 -29.65
CA ALA A 239 31.66 -17.81 -28.60
C ALA A 239 31.09 -17.59 -27.18
N MET A 240 30.29 -16.54 -26.96
CA MET A 240 29.82 -16.14 -25.63
C MET A 240 28.31 -16.01 -25.60
N GLU A 241 27.67 -16.62 -24.60
CA GLU A 241 26.25 -16.39 -24.34
C GLU A 241 25.93 -14.90 -24.17
N ARG A 242 24.69 -14.53 -24.45
CA ARG A 242 24.23 -13.13 -24.42
C ARG A 242 24.56 -12.42 -23.10
N ARG A 243 24.49 -13.12 -21.95
CA ARG A 243 24.82 -12.50 -20.65
C ARG A 243 26.30 -12.17 -20.53
N ALA A 244 27.20 -13.07 -20.89
CA ALA A 244 28.64 -12.81 -20.85
C ALA A 244 29.02 -11.66 -21.81
N ARG A 245 28.32 -11.51 -22.94
CA ARG A 245 28.49 -10.37 -23.84
C ARG A 245 28.06 -9.04 -23.21
N LEU A 246 27.04 -9.04 -22.34
CA LEU A 246 26.65 -7.86 -21.58
C LEU A 246 27.76 -7.41 -20.61
N ASP A 247 28.43 -8.36 -19.96
CA ASP A 247 29.55 -8.05 -19.06
C ASP A 247 30.72 -7.42 -19.85
N VAL A 248 31.01 -7.91 -21.05
CA VAL A 248 32.00 -7.29 -21.96
C VAL A 248 31.61 -5.86 -22.33
N ILE A 249 30.32 -5.59 -22.61
CA ILE A 249 29.85 -4.23 -22.88
C ILE A 249 30.09 -3.33 -21.66
N HIS A 250 29.80 -3.84 -20.45
CA HIS A 250 30.01 -3.10 -19.21
C HIS A 250 31.50 -2.78 -19.02
N ASP A 251 32.39 -3.74 -19.22
CA ASP A 251 33.84 -3.53 -19.14
C ASP A 251 34.33 -2.48 -20.15
N ARG A 252 33.89 -2.56 -21.41
CA ARG A 252 34.23 -1.59 -22.47
C ARG A 252 33.77 -0.17 -22.12
N LEU A 253 32.60 -0.06 -21.48
CA LEU A 253 32.03 1.20 -21.03
C LEU A 253 32.49 1.63 -19.63
N ARG A 254 33.35 0.84 -18.97
CA ARG A 254 33.81 1.06 -17.58
C ARG A 254 32.65 1.19 -16.59
N LEU A 255 31.65 0.34 -16.75
CA LEU A 255 30.53 0.18 -15.86
C LEU A 255 30.77 -0.99 -14.92
N ASP A 256 30.19 -0.93 -13.73
CA ASP A 256 30.21 -2.06 -12.81
C ASP A 256 29.51 -3.27 -13.46
N THR A 257 30.15 -4.43 -13.35
CA THR A 257 29.55 -5.70 -13.77
C THR A 257 28.37 -5.99 -12.86
N LEU A 258 27.27 -6.43 -13.46
CA LEU A 258 26.04 -6.72 -12.75
C LEU A 258 26.05 -8.17 -12.27
N ASP A 259 25.64 -8.43 -11.03
CA ASP A 259 25.45 -9.80 -10.54
C ASP A 259 24.45 -10.57 -11.42
N ARG A 260 24.60 -11.88 -11.56
CA ARG A 260 23.72 -12.73 -12.37
C ARG A 260 22.83 -13.65 -11.51
N ASP A 261 23.13 -13.76 -10.23
CA ASP A 261 22.50 -14.76 -9.37
C ASP A 261 21.06 -14.34 -9.04
N PRO A 262 20.04 -15.14 -9.38
CA PRO A 262 18.66 -14.77 -9.13
C PRO A 262 18.38 -14.65 -7.63
N TYR A 263 17.50 -13.72 -7.26
CA TYR A 263 17.06 -13.58 -5.89
C TYR A 263 16.18 -14.76 -5.45
N ASP A 264 16.49 -15.32 -4.28
CA ASP A 264 15.58 -16.22 -3.60
C ASP A 264 14.48 -15.41 -2.90
N ILE A 265 13.37 -15.23 -3.61
CA ILE A 265 12.22 -14.48 -3.11
C ILE A 265 11.59 -15.13 -1.87
N ALA A 266 11.71 -16.45 -1.69
CA ALA A 266 11.16 -17.11 -0.52
C ALA A 266 11.95 -16.74 0.75
N ILE A 267 13.27 -16.62 0.64
CA ILE A 267 14.11 -16.12 1.74
C ILE A 267 13.74 -14.68 2.08
N LEU A 268 13.66 -13.78 1.09
CA LEU A 268 13.27 -12.38 1.32
C LEU A 268 11.87 -12.28 1.96
N GLU A 269 10.92 -13.07 1.46
CA GLU A 269 9.55 -13.10 1.96
C GLU A 269 9.48 -13.53 3.43
N SER A 270 10.30 -14.50 3.84
CA SER A 270 10.33 -14.97 5.23
C SER A 270 10.80 -13.91 6.24
N GLY A 271 11.55 -12.89 5.78
CA GLY A 271 12.04 -11.80 6.63
C GLY A 271 11.10 -10.60 6.74
N LEU A 272 10.04 -10.50 5.92
CA LEU A 272 9.21 -9.30 5.83
C LEU A 272 8.46 -8.96 7.12
N GLU A 273 8.02 -9.96 7.89
CA GLU A 273 7.30 -9.71 9.16
C GLU A 273 8.22 -9.04 10.20
N VAL A 274 9.46 -9.53 10.31
CA VAL A 274 10.47 -8.97 11.21
C VAL A 274 10.87 -7.56 10.78
N GLU A 275 11.01 -7.34 9.48
CA GLU A 275 11.36 -6.03 8.94
C GLU A 275 10.23 -5.01 9.11
N GLU A 276 8.98 -5.43 8.93
CA GLU A 276 7.79 -4.61 9.23
C GLU A 276 7.79 -4.15 10.68
N GLU A 277 7.94 -5.08 11.63
CA GLU A 277 7.98 -4.77 13.06
C GLU A 277 9.11 -3.80 13.40
N ARG A 278 10.30 -4.00 12.81
CA ARG A 278 11.47 -3.14 13.03
C ARG A 278 11.22 -1.71 12.51
N ILE A 279 10.73 -1.57 11.28
CA ILE A 279 10.43 -0.26 10.66
C ILE A 279 9.35 0.47 11.47
N HIS A 280 8.27 -0.22 11.85
CA HIS A 280 7.22 0.38 12.65
C HIS A 280 7.67 0.74 14.07
N THR A 281 8.57 -0.02 14.66
CA THR A 281 9.16 0.31 15.97
C THR A 281 10.00 1.58 15.88
N LEU A 282 10.83 1.73 14.84
CA LEU A 282 11.63 2.94 14.59
C LEU A 282 10.76 4.19 14.36
N ALA A 283 9.57 4.03 13.79
CA ALA A 283 8.60 5.11 13.63
C ALA A 283 7.86 5.48 14.94
N GLY A 284 8.10 4.77 16.04
CA GLY A 284 7.37 4.94 17.31
C GLY A 284 5.99 4.27 17.33
N THR A 285 5.76 3.31 16.43
CA THR A 285 4.51 2.57 16.22
C THR A 285 4.67 1.05 16.45
N GLY A 286 5.56 0.63 17.36
CA GLY A 286 5.82 -0.80 17.66
C GLY A 286 4.64 -1.51 18.35
N SER A 287 4.42 -2.79 18.00
CA SER A 287 3.16 -3.53 18.26
C SER A 287 2.77 -3.64 19.75
N TYR A 288 1.55 -3.19 20.06
CA TYR A 288 0.85 -3.52 21.30
C TYR A 288 -0.63 -3.77 21.01
N ASP A 289 -0.99 -5.03 20.76
CA ASP A 289 -2.37 -5.43 20.46
C ASP A 289 -3.20 -5.56 21.73
N ALA A 290 -4.09 -4.58 21.94
CA ALA A 290 -5.19 -4.66 22.89
C ALA A 290 -6.51 -4.67 22.11
N HIS A 291 -7.01 -5.86 21.80
CA HIS A 291 -8.34 -6.01 21.24
C HIS A 291 -9.40 -6.01 22.36
N PRO A 292 -10.51 -5.27 22.21
CA PRO A 292 -11.70 -5.51 23.01
C PRO A 292 -12.31 -6.86 22.59
N GLU A 293 -12.24 -7.88 23.44
CA GLU A 293 -12.94 -9.16 23.24
C GLU A 293 -14.47 -8.91 23.20
N PRO A 294 -15.18 -9.34 22.14
CA PRO A 294 -16.64 -9.39 22.17
C PRO A 294 -17.12 -10.54 23.06
N ALA A 295 -18.12 -10.27 23.91
CA ALA A 295 -18.77 -11.29 24.72
C ALA A 295 -19.42 -12.37 23.82
N HIS A 296 -19.19 -13.62 24.16
CA HIS A 296 -19.61 -14.83 23.43
C HIS A 296 -21.04 -14.79 22.87
N THR A 297 -21.18 -15.10 21.58
CA THR A 297 -22.36 -15.78 21.03
C THR A 297 -21.92 -16.81 19.98
N THR A 298 -22.01 -18.08 20.34
CA THR A 298 -21.98 -19.23 19.41
C THR A 298 -23.24 -19.25 18.55
N GLY A 299 -23.09 -19.27 17.22
CA GLY A 299 -24.20 -19.51 16.30
C GLY A 299 -23.75 -19.58 14.84
N GLY A 300 -23.98 -20.72 14.19
CA GLY A 300 -23.54 -21.04 12.83
C GLY A 300 -24.09 -20.08 11.77
N GLY A 301 -23.22 -19.62 10.87
CA GLY A 301 -23.56 -18.67 9.81
C GLY A 301 -24.26 -19.33 8.63
N THR A 302 -25.53 -18.98 8.43
CA THR A 302 -26.24 -19.20 7.16
C THR A 302 -25.81 -18.10 6.18
N ARG A 303 -25.24 -18.51 5.05
CA ARG A 303 -24.74 -17.65 3.98
C ARG A 303 -25.91 -17.12 3.15
N GLN A 304 -26.20 -15.81 3.13
CA GLN A 304 -27.05 -15.20 2.09
C GLN A 304 -26.77 -13.71 1.85
N ARG A 305 -26.96 -13.33 0.57
CA ARG A 305 -26.46 -12.14 -0.14
C ARG A 305 -27.09 -10.80 0.33
N PRO A 306 -26.30 -9.70 0.42
CA PRO A 306 -26.81 -8.33 0.37
C PRO A 306 -27.41 -7.99 -1.01
N ALA A 307 -28.31 -7.01 -1.05
CA ALA A 307 -28.98 -6.54 -2.27
C ALA A 307 -28.00 -5.83 -3.24
N GLU A 308 -28.20 -6.04 -4.55
CA GLU A 308 -27.40 -5.44 -5.63
C GLU A 308 -27.60 -3.92 -5.70
N PRO A 309 -26.52 -3.11 -5.63
CA PRO A 309 -26.59 -1.66 -5.80
C PRO A 309 -26.37 -1.22 -7.25
N TYR A 310 -27.09 -0.18 -7.69
CA TYR A 310 -27.04 0.40 -9.03
C TYR A 310 -26.18 1.67 -9.02
N ILE A 311 -24.89 1.65 -9.41
CA ILE A 311 -23.99 2.78 -9.09
C ILE A 311 -23.02 3.15 -10.22
N THR A 312 -22.87 4.47 -10.43
CA THR A 312 -22.00 5.12 -11.43
C THR A 312 -20.89 5.96 -10.75
N ALA A 313 -19.80 6.25 -11.47
CA ALA A 313 -18.59 6.94 -10.98
C ALA A 313 -18.78 8.36 -10.37
N ARG A 314 -19.99 8.94 -10.41
CA ARG A 314 -20.32 10.29 -9.88
C ARG A 314 -20.37 10.37 -8.35
N VAL A 315 -20.26 9.24 -7.65
CA VAL A 315 -20.58 9.15 -6.22
C VAL A 315 -19.44 9.63 -5.31
N ARG A 316 -18.15 9.48 -5.64
CA ARG A 316 -17.04 9.99 -4.79
C ARG A 316 -17.08 11.51 -4.59
N GLY A 317 -17.25 12.25 -5.69
CA GLY A 317 -17.41 13.71 -5.65
C GLY A 317 -18.67 14.11 -4.87
N THR A 318 -19.72 13.29 -4.94
CA THR A 318 -20.93 13.50 -4.17
C THR A 318 -20.74 13.19 -2.69
N VAL A 319 -20.08 12.10 -2.30
CA VAL A 319 -19.80 11.78 -0.90
C VAL A 319 -18.99 12.91 -0.29
N ASN A 320 -17.87 13.31 -0.92
CA ASN A 320 -17.04 14.43 -0.47
C ASN A 320 -17.84 15.74 -0.35
N ALA A 321 -18.56 16.12 -1.41
CA ALA A 321 -19.38 17.34 -1.40
C ALA A 321 -20.50 17.27 -0.36
N SER A 322 -21.10 16.10 -0.14
CA SER A 322 -22.20 15.91 0.81
C SER A 322 -21.73 15.84 2.26
N THR A 323 -20.51 15.36 2.50
CA THR A 323 -19.87 15.36 3.82
C THR A 323 -19.38 16.75 4.24
N ASP A 324 -19.06 17.62 3.28
CA ASP A 324 -18.57 19.00 3.54
C ASP A 324 -19.66 20.08 3.41
N SER A 325 -20.80 19.78 2.78
CA SER A 325 -21.90 20.75 2.62
C SER A 325 -22.55 21.06 3.97
N GLN A 326 -22.37 22.31 4.44
CA GLN A 326 -23.20 22.90 5.51
C GLN A 326 -24.62 23.28 5.03
N CYS A 327 -24.96 23.04 3.76
CA CYS A 327 -26.24 23.43 3.17
C CYS A 327 -27.37 22.49 3.56
N TYR A 328 -27.96 22.71 4.73
CA TYR A 328 -29.39 22.52 4.89
C TYR A 328 -30.10 23.85 4.62
N GLN A 329 -31.16 23.77 3.81
CA GLN A 329 -32.09 24.85 3.45
C GLN A 329 -31.58 25.80 2.36
N HIS A 330 -31.83 25.45 1.10
CA HIS A 330 -32.66 26.21 0.14
C HIS A 330 -32.42 25.62 -1.25
N GLY A 331 -33.49 25.19 -1.90
CA GLY A 331 -33.42 24.45 -3.16
C GLY A 331 -32.79 25.28 -4.28
N SER A 332 -31.78 24.72 -4.94
CA SER A 332 -31.58 24.74 -6.39
C SER A 332 -30.27 24.04 -6.78
N GLY A 333 -30.35 23.18 -7.80
CA GLY A 333 -29.21 22.83 -8.66
C GLY A 333 -28.30 21.67 -8.23
N THR A 334 -28.59 20.47 -8.76
CA THR A 334 -27.64 19.35 -9.04
C THR A 334 -27.01 18.54 -7.91
N GLY A 335 -26.94 19.01 -6.65
CA GLY A 335 -26.28 18.28 -5.54
C GLY A 335 -27.18 17.53 -4.55
N VAL A 336 -28.50 17.74 -4.57
CA VAL A 336 -29.44 17.22 -3.54
C VAL A 336 -29.80 15.75 -3.76
N GLY A 337 -29.90 15.31 -5.02
CA GLY A 337 -30.30 13.95 -5.39
C GLY A 337 -29.36 12.85 -4.90
N PRO A 338 -28.02 12.98 -5.05
CA PRO A 338 -27.15 11.85 -4.75
C PRO A 338 -26.83 11.70 -3.25
N LEU A 339 -26.87 12.75 -2.42
CA LEU A 339 -26.84 12.58 -0.95
C LEU A 339 -28.06 11.82 -0.43
N GLN A 340 -29.23 12.13 -0.97
CA GLN A 340 -30.48 11.49 -0.57
C GLN A 340 -30.49 10.00 -0.97
N SER A 341 -29.87 9.67 -2.11
CA SER A 341 -29.61 8.27 -2.52
C SER A 341 -28.72 7.54 -1.52
N LEU A 342 -27.57 8.12 -1.15
CA LEU A 342 -26.64 7.51 -0.19
C LEU A 342 -27.28 7.28 1.18
N LYS A 343 -28.11 8.23 1.63
CA LYS A 343 -28.91 8.09 2.85
C LYS A 343 -29.93 6.96 2.72
N ALA A 344 -30.61 6.83 1.58
CA ALA A 344 -31.57 5.75 1.34
C ALA A 344 -30.91 4.36 1.35
N GLU A 345 -29.71 4.24 0.77
CA GLU A 345 -28.91 3.01 0.82
C GLU A 345 -28.51 2.65 2.26
N ASN A 346 -28.01 3.61 3.03
CA ASN A 346 -27.72 3.41 4.46
C ASN A 346 -28.98 3.04 5.25
N THR A 347 -30.11 3.71 5.02
CA THR A 347 -31.40 3.40 5.67
C THR A 347 -31.84 1.96 5.38
N THR A 348 -31.68 1.51 4.14
CA THR A 348 -31.98 0.14 3.74
C THR A 348 -31.07 -0.86 4.47
N ALA A 349 -29.77 -0.57 4.53
CA ALA A 349 -28.81 -1.39 5.25
C ALA A 349 -29.11 -1.43 6.78
N ILE A 350 -29.38 -0.28 7.41
CA ILE A 350 -29.75 -0.22 8.83
C ILE A 350 -31.00 -1.07 9.11
N THR A 351 -32.02 -0.98 8.24
CA THR A 351 -33.26 -1.77 8.38
C THR A 351 -32.97 -3.27 8.27
N GLY A 352 -32.13 -3.68 7.30
CA GLY A 352 -31.70 -5.07 7.15
C GLY A 352 -30.82 -5.58 8.29
N TRP A 353 -30.01 -4.72 8.90
CA TRP A 353 -29.23 -5.08 10.10
C TRP A 353 -30.11 -5.21 11.35
N LEU A 354 -31.11 -4.36 11.50
CA LEU A 354 -32.06 -4.43 12.62
C LEU A 354 -32.92 -5.69 12.59
N SER A 355 -33.28 -6.18 11.39
CA SER A 355 -34.04 -7.41 11.21
C SER A 355 -33.21 -8.68 11.42
N GLN A 356 -31.87 -8.58 11.48
CA GLN A 356 -31.01 -9.70 11.84
C GLN A 356 -31.07 -9.94 13.35
N ASP A 357 -31.21 -11.21 13.73
CA ASP A 357 -31.34 -11.66 15.10
C ASP A 357 -29.96 -11.75 15.76
N HIS A 358 -29.44 -10.58 16.18
CA HIS A 358 -28.06 -10.44 16.68
C HIS A 358 -27.92 -10.45 18.20
N SER A 359 -29.00 -10.24 18.95
CA SER A 359 -28.95 -10.22 20.42
C SER A 359 -30.36 -10.29 21.04
N SER A 360 -30.45 -10.84 22.26
CA SER A 360 -31.68 -10.92 23.07
C SER A 360 -32.19 -9.55 23.57
N MET A 361 -31.71 -8.45 23.00
CA MET A 361 -31.95 -7.08 23.45
C MET A 361 -33.04 -6.40 22.62
N ARG A 362 -33.88 -5.61 23.28
CA ARG A 362 -34.99 -4.90 22.65
C ARG A 362 -34.46 -3.69 21.87
N LYS A 363 -34.27 -3.86 20.56
CA LYS A 363 -33.79 -2.80 19.65
C LYS A 363 -34.85 -1.71 19.45
N PRO A 364 -34.46 -0.42 19.30
CA PRO A 364 -35.38 0.67 18.95
C PRO A 364 -36.06 0.42 17.60
N GLN A 365 -37.29 0.89 17.44
CA GLN A 365 -37.95 0.89 16.13
C GLN A 365 -37.29 1.91 15.21
N PHE A 366 -36.95 1.49 14.00
CA PHE A 366 -36.42 2.34 12.94
C PHE A 366 -37.25 2.15 11.68
N LYS A 367 -37.84 3.23 11.19
CA LYS A 367 -38.65 3.29 9.97
C LYS A 367 -37.94 4.10 8.86
N GLY A 368 -36.67 4.45 9.07
CA GLY A 368 -35.87 5.16 8.09
C GLY A 368 -36.10 6.67 8.06
N THR A 369 -36.62 7.25 9.14
CA THR A 369 -36.94 8.68 9.22
C THR A 369 -35.91 9.44 10.06
N SER A 370 -35.73 10.73 9.83
CA SER A 370 -34.85 11.54 10.69
C SER A 370 -35.28 11.52 12.17
N ALA A 371 -36.57 11.27 12.44
CA ALA A 371 -37.13 11.22 13.79
C ALA A 371 -36.75 9.96 14.57
N ASP A 372 -36.52 8.82 13.90
CA ASP A 372 -36.13 7.56 14.53
C ASP A 372 -34.62 7.29 14.49
N PHE A 373 -33.88 7.98 13.62
CA PHE A 373 -32.42 7.88 13.54
C PHE A 373 -31.72 8.27 14.85
N LEU A 374 -32.02 9.44 15.42
CA LEU A 374 -31.33 9.92 16.63
C LEU A 374 -31.60 9.02 17.86
N PRO A 375 -32.84 8.58 18.14
CA PRO A 375 -33.10 7.57 19.18
C PRO A 375 -32.31 6.27 18.99
N LEU A 376 -32.21 5.77 17.75
CA LEU A 376 -31.40 4.59 17.44
C LEU A 376 -29.92 4.83 17.75
N MET A 377 -29.35 5.95 17.30
CA MET A 377 -27.94 6.26 17.54
C MET A 377 -27.63 6.43 19.03
N ARG A 378 -28.54 7.04 19.82
CA ARG A 378 -28.39 7.15 21.28
C ARG A 378 -28.44 5.78 21.99
N TRP A 379 -29.21 4.84 21.46
CA TRP A 379 -29.20 3.46 21.96
C TRP A 379 -27.90 2.74 21.56
N LEU A 380 -27.41 2.95 20.33
CA LEU A 380 -26.16 2.33 19.88
C LEU A 380 -24.93 2.84 20.65
N THR A 381 -24.89 4.11 21.04
CA THR A 381 -23.77 4.61 21.87
C THR A 381 -23.71 3.95 23.25
N THR A 382 -24.84 3.49 23.80
CA THR A 382 -24.86 2.70 25.03
C THR A 382 -24.60 1.20 24.78
N HIS A 383 -24.78 0.73 23.54
CA HIS A 383 -24.55 -0.65 23.10
C HIS A 383 -23.40 -0.71 22.09
N ARG A 384 -22.18 -0.43 22.56
CA ARG A 384 -21.00 -0.13 21.72
C ARG A 384 -20.62 -1.24 20.73
N ALA A 385 -20.75 -2.50 21.12
CA ALA A 385 -20.53 -3.64 20.22
C ALA A 385 -21.51 -3.61 19.02
N GLU A 386 -22.76 -3.21 19.27
CA GLU A 386 -23.80 -3.10 18.23
C GLU A 386 -23.57 -1.88 17.33
N MET A 387 -23.10 -0.75 17.90
CA MET A 387 -22.67 0.41 17.11
C MET A 387 -21.56 0.02 16.12
N GLN A 388 -20.55 -0.71 16.60
CA GLN A 388 -19.46 -1.20 15.76
C GLN A 388 -19.95 -2.21 14.73
N SER A 389 -20.87 -3.11 15.10
CA SER A 389 -21.47 -4.05 14.15
C SER A 389 -22.25 -3.34 13.05
N LEU A 390 -23.02 -2.30 13.37
CA LEU A 390 -23.77 -1.54 12.39
C LEU A 390 -22.83 -0.82 11.41
N LEU A 391 -21.79 -0.17 11.92
CA LEU A 391 -20.81 0.56 11.10
C LEU A 391 -19.93 -0.37 10.24
N LYS A 392 -19.87 -1.67 10.57
CA LYS A 392 -19.32 -2.72 9.71
C LYS A 392 -20.27 -3.09 8.57
N TYR A 393 -21.58 -2.95 8.80
CA TYR A 393 -22.63 -3.42 7.91
C TYR A 393 -23.07 -2.37 6.87
N VAL A 394 -23.09 -1.09 7.24
CA VAL A 394 -23.56 -0.02 6.34
C VAL A 394 -22.56 0.29 5.22
N PRO A 395 -23.04 0.64 4.01
CA PRO A 395 -22.18 0.94 2.88
C PRO A 395 -21.43 2.27 3.02
N TYR A 396 -22.02 3.28 3.67
CA TYR A 396 -21.42 4.61 3.87
C TYR A 396 -21.39 5.02 5.35
N PRO A 397 -20.52 4.40 6.17
CA PRO A 397 -20.42 4.71 7.59
C PRO A 397 -19.99 6.17 7.86
N GLU A 398 -19.28 6.81 6.92
CA GLU A 398 -18.92 8.23 6.98
C GLU A 398 -20.17 9.13 6.99
N ILE A 399 -21.21 8.75 6.23
CA ILE A 399 -22.48 9.49 6.17
C ILE A 399 -23.27 9.29 7.47
N VAL A 400 -23.21 8.11 8.08
CA VAL A 400 -23.83 7.88 9.40
C VAL A 400 -23.20 8.80 10.43
N ALA A 401 -21.87 8.90 10.45
CA ALA A 401 -21.14 9.75 11.38
C ALA A 401 -21.43 11.24 11.16
N LYS A 402 -21.48 11.69 9.90
CA LYS A 402 -21.85 13.07 9.52
C LYS A 402 -23.25 13.47 9.97
N LEU A 403 -24.17 12.52 10.13
CA LEU A 403 -25.54 12.79 10.59
C LEU A 403 -25.67 12.84 12.12
N LEU A 404 -24.62 12.50 12.86
CA LEU A 404 -24.63 12.59 14.31
C LEU A 404 -24.46 14.04 14.76
N PRO A 405 -25.26 14.49 15.75
CA PRO A 405 -24.93 15.72 16.46
C PRO A 405 -23.53 15.64 17.07
N SER A 406 -22.77 16.73 17.02
CA SER A 406 -21.39 16.79 17.53
C SER A 406 -21.27 16.27 18.96
N GLU A 407 -22.19 16.64 19.86
CA GLU A 407 -22.23 16.14 21.24
C GLU A 407 -22.29 14.61 21.33
N LEU A 408 -23.10 13.97 20.47
CA LEU A 408 -23.26 12.52 20.45
C LEU A 408 -22.04 11.83 19.86
N LEU A 409 -21.43 12.41 18.82
CA LEU A 409 -20.18 11.94 18.23
C LEU A 409 -19.03 11.97 19.26
N LEU A 410 -18.88 13.09 19.98
CA LEU A 410 -17.85 13.22 21.02
C LEU A 410 -18.09 12.28 22.19
N THR A 411 -19.35 12.10 22.61
CA THR A 411 -19.72 11.12 23.64
C THR A 411 -19.35 9.70 23.21
N TRP A 412 -19.62 9.34 21.96
CA TRP A 412 -19.23 8.05 21.41
C TRP A 412 -17.71 7.89 21.36
N GLY A 413 -16.98 8.89 20.87
CA GLY A 413 -15.52 8.88 20.86
C GLY A 413 -14.91 8.72 22.25
N ALA A 414 -15.45 9.39 23.26
CA ALA A 414 -15.02 9.23 24.66
C ALA A 414 -15.24 7.82 25.20
N LEU A 415 -16.33 7.17 24.80
CA LEU A 415 -16.61 5.79 25.17
C LEU A 415 -15.69 4.79 24.45
N GLU A 416 -15.35 5.04 23.18
CA GLU A 416 -14.37 4.25 22.43
C GLU A 416 -12.97 4.34 23.05
N VAL A 417 -12.57 5.52 23.52
CA VAL A 417 -11.32 5.73 24.28
C VAL A 417 -11.34 4.92 25.57
N TYR A 418 -12.43 5.00 26.33
CA TYR A 418 -12.59 4.27 27.59
C TYR A 418 -12.48 2.75 27.39
N ASP A 419 -13.16 2.20 26.38
CA ASP A 419 -13.08 0.77 26.07
C ASP A 419 -11.65 0.34 25.72
N LEU A 420 -10.94 1.14 24.91
CA LEU A 420 -9.54 0.88 24.58
C LEU A 420 -8.65 0.91 25.82
N GLN A 421 -8.83 1.90 26.70
CA GLN A 421 -8.07 2.03 27.95
C GLN A 421 -8.29 0.82 28.86
N VAL A 422 -9.54 0.42 29.07
CA VAL A 422 -9.90 -0.75 29.88
C VAL A 422 -9.35 -2.05 29.26
N ALA A 423 -9.47 -2.24 27.95
CA ALA A 423 -8.93 -3.41 27.26
C ALA A 423 -7.39 -3.47 27.37
N THR A 424 -6.73 -2.32 27.26
CA THR A 424 -5.27 -2.21 27.39
C THR A 424 -4.81 -2.56 28.81
N ILE A 425 -5.47 -2.03 29.84
CA ILE A 425 -5.17 -2.37 31.24
C ILE A 425 -5.35 -3.89 31.46
N ARG A 426 -6.41 -4.49 30.92
CA ARG A 426 -6.62 -5.95 30.97
C ARG A 426 -5.52 -6.73 30.26
N SER A 427 -5.10 -6.28 29.08
CA SER A 427 -4.02 -6.90 28.31
C SER A 427 -2.71 -6.96 29.11
N VAL A 428 -2.31 -5.85 29.75
CA VAL A 428 -1.10 -5.83 30.61
C VAL A 428 -1.15 -6.87 31.73
N ILE A 429 -2.33 -7.11 32.33
CA ILE A 429 -2.48 -8.11 33.41
C ILE A 429 -2.15 -9.52 32.90
N GLN A 430 -2.48 -9.83 31.65
CA GLN A 430 -2.30 -11.15 31.04
C GLN A 430 -0.90 -11.36 30.47
N ARG A 431 -0.12 -10.30 30.26
CA ARG A 431 1.21 -10.38 29.65
C ARG A 431 2.22 -11.11 30.53
N GLU A 432 2.99 -12.02 29.96
CA GLU A 432 3.99 -12.79 30.72
C GLU A 432 5.18 -11.93 31.16
N ASP A 433 5.63 -11.02 30.29
CA ASP A 433 6.76 -10.10 30.47
C ASP A 433 6.47 -8.92 31.42
N ALA A 434 5.20 -8.67 31.76
CA ALA A 434 4.83 -7.63 32.71
C ALA A 434 5.20 -7.99 34.15
N SER A 435 5.83 -7.03 34.86
CA SER A 435 6.25 -7.20 36.26
C SER A 435 5.06 -7.45 37.20
N VAL A 436 5.29 -8.14 38.31
CA VAL A 436 4.24 -8.41 39.33
C VAL A 436 3.64 -7.09 39.84
N ALA A 437 4.48 -6.08 40.08
CA ALA A 437 4.04 -4.76 40.51
C ALA A 437 3.15 -4.06 39.46
N ALA A 438 3.48 -4.17 38.17
CA ALA A 438 2.63 -3.64 37.09
C ALA A 438 1.27 -4.35 37.05
N LYS A 439 1.25 -5.69 37.16
CA LYS A 439 0.01 -6.49 37.17
C LYS A 439 -0.89 -6.14 38.35
N GLU A 440 -0.34 -6.03 39.55
CA GLU A 440 -1.10 -5.63 40.74
C GLU A 440 -1.66 -4.21 40.60
N TYR A 441 -0.83 -3.27 40.14
CA TYR A 441 -1.26 -1.90 39.86
C TYR A 441 -2.42 -1.85 38.85
N CYS A 442 -2.31 -2.59 37.74
CA CYS A 442 -3.38 -2.70 36.75
C CYS A 442 -4.65 -3.33 37.31
N ARG A 443 -4.58 -4.36 38.16
CA ARG A 443 -5.77 -4.97 38.80
C ARG A 443 -6.50 -3.98 39.70
N THR A 444 -5.77 -3.24 40.55
CA THR A 444 -6.35 -2.22 41.43
C THR A 444 -6.96 -1.08 40.62
N TRP A 445 -6.27 -0.63 39.57
CA TRP A 445 -6.77 0.43 38.71
C TRP A 445 -8.02 -0.01 37.94
N LEU A 446 -8.00 -1.18 37.32
CA LEU A 446 -9.14 -1.77 36.61
C LEU A 446 -10.36 -1.85 37.51
N ALA A 447 -10.21 -2.41 38.71
CA ALA A 447 -11.30 -2.50 39.69
C ALA A 447 -11.88 -1.12 40.06
N ALA A 448 -11.04 -0.07 40.11
CA ALA A 448 -11.47 1.28 40.44
C ALA A 448 -12.17 2.00 39.29
N CYS A 449 -11.85 1.68 38.03
CA CYS A 449 -12.40 2.35 36.85
C CYS A 449 -13.47 1.53 36.12
N THR A 450 -13.98 0.44 36.71
CA THR A 450 -15.09 -0.34 36.16
C THR A 450 -16.23 -0.54 37.17
N ILE A 451 -16.34 0.32 38.19
CA ILE A 451 -17.28 0.14 39.30
C ILE A 451 -18.73 0.32 38.84
N ALA A 452 -18.98 1.24 37.91
CA ALA A 452 -20.31 1.60 37.44
C ALA A 452 -20.43 1.50 35.92
N GLU A 453 -19.82 0.47 35.33
CA GLU A 453 -19.97 0.12 33.90
C GLU A 453 -19.63 1.26 32.91
N GLY A 454 -18.72 2.17 33.28
CA GLY A 454 -18.24 3.23 32.38
C GLY A 454 -18.93 4.57 32.55
N THR A 455 -19.41 4.90 33.75
CA THR A 455 -19.83 6.26 34.14
C THR A 455 -18.75 7.31 33.88
N ASP A 456 -19.11 8.61 33.94
CA ASP A 456 -18.14 9.71 33.87
C ASP A 456 -16.97 9.54 34.85
N ARG A 457 -17.23 9.08 36.07
CA ARG A 457 -16.20 8.80 37.07
C ARG A 457 -15.22 7.72 36.60
N ASP A 458 -15.75 6.61 36.09
CA ASP A 458 -14.94 5.50 35.57
C ASP A 458 -14.06 5.97 34.41
N ARG A 459 -14.63 6.76 33.49
CA ARG A 459 -13.90 7.36 32.35
C ARG A 459 -12.80 8.32 32.80
N MET A 460 -13.07 9.18 33.78
CA MET A 460 -12.09 10.10 34.35
C MET A 460 -10.90 9.35 34.97
N LEU A 461 -11.16 8.23 35.64
CA LEU A 461 -10.11 7.39 36.23
C LEU A 461 -9.31 6.61 35.19
N ALA A 462 -9.95 6.12 34.12
CA ALA A 462 -9.29 5.39 33.04
C ALA A 462 -8.39 6.28 32.18
N LYS A 463 -8.76 7.55 31.98
CA LYS A 463 -7.99 8.49 31.15
C LYS A 463 -6.87 9.25 31.86
N ASP A 464 -6.70 9.05 33.17
CA ASP A 464 -5.73 9.79 34.00
C ASP A 464 -4.28 9.62 33.49
N PRO A 465 -3.65 10.69 32.95
CA PRO A 465 -2.30 10.60 32.39
C PRO A 465 -1.25 10.18 33.41
N THR A 466 -1.43 10.56 34.68
CA THR A 466 -0.47 10.21 35.74
C THR A 466 -0.43 8.72 36.00
N ARG A 467 -1.58 8.04 35.81
CA ARG A 467 -1.68 6.59 35.97
C ARG A 467 -1.02 5.84 34.82
N TRP A 468 -1.18 6.33 33.60
CA TRP A 468 -0.49 5.81 32.42
C TRP A 468 1.03 5.96 32.54
N GLN A 469 1.50 7.14 32.94
CA GLN A 469 2.93 7.38 33.16
C GLN A 469 3.51 6.49 34.28
N ARG A 470 2.77 6.28 35.37
CA ARG A 470 3.17 5.33 36.41
C ARG A 470 3.24 3.89 35.89
N LEU A 471 2.30 3.48 35.04
CA LEU A 471 2.31 2.15 34.44
C LEU A 471 3.55 1.96 33.56
N ILE A 472 3.88 2.93 32.72
CA ILE A 472 5.08 2.91 31.87
C ILE A 472 6.35 2.81 32.74
N GLY A 473 6.39 3.52 33.87
CA GLY A 473 7.49 3.41 34.84
C GLY A 473 7.63 2.02 35.48
N LEU A 474 6.54 1.25 35.59
CA LEU A 474 6.53 -0.12 36.13
C LEU A 474 6.74 -1.20 35.05
N TYR A 475 6.42 -0.86 33.80
CA TYR A 475 6.51 -1.73 32.63
C TYR A 475 6.73 -0.86 31.38
N ALA A 476 7.98 -0.73 30.95
CA ALA A 476 8.38 0.21 29.90
C ALA A 476 7.72 -0.06 28.54
N ALA A 477 7.30 -1.30 28.27
CA ALA A 477 6.59 -1.67 27.05
C ALA A 477 5.06 -1.48 27.13
N ALA A 478 4.54 -0.89 28.21
CA ALA A 478 3.13 -0.51 28.28
C ALA A 478 2.82 0.62 27.28
N PRO A 479 1.71 0.57 26.54
CA PRO A 479 1.29 1.67 25.68
C PRO A 479 0.77 2.84 26.53
N ASP A 480 0.92 4.06 26.03
CA ASP A 480 0.26 5.23 26.60
C ASP A 480 -1.08 5.49 25.88
N CYS A 481 -2.19 5.17 26.55
CA CYS A 481 -3.54 5.43 26.04
C CYS A 481 -4.16 6.71 26.60
N ALA A 482 -3.38 7.59 27.25
CA ALA A 482 -3.83 8.92 27.62
C ALA A 482 -3.91 9.84 26.39
N CYS A 483 -4.82 10.82 26.44
CA CYS A 483 -4.80 11.91 25.47
C CYS A 483 -3.49 12.70 25.63
N PRO A 484 -2.69 12.88 24.56
CA PRO A 484 -1.48 13.68 24.66
C PRO A 484 -1.78 15.14 25.02
N GLN A 485 -0.89 15.79 25.77
CA GLN A 485 -1.10 17.15 26.30
C GLN A 485 -1.28 18.22 25.21
N ASP A 486 -0.68 17.99 24.05
CA ASP A 486 -0.70 18.87 22.87
C ASP A 486 -1.93 18.64 21.97
N VAL A 487 -2.79 17.68 22.30
CA VAL A 487 -3.95 17.30 21.49
C VAL A 487 -5.24 17.76 22.16
N ARG A 488 -6.08 18.45 21.39
CA ARG A 488 -7.43 18.83 21.83
C ARG A 488 -8.27 17.58 22.10
N GLU A 489 -8.97 17.57 23.23
CA GLU A 489 -9.78 16.43 23.66
C GLU A 489 -10.88 16.07 22.64
N GLU A 490 -11.45 17.05 21.95
CA GLU A 490 -12.45 16.77 20.90
C GLU A 490 -11.83 16.05 19.69
N CYS A 491 -10.60 16.45 19.31
CA CYS A 491 -9.86 15.80 18.23
C CYS A 491 -9.48 14.37 18.62
N TRP A 492 -9.14 14.15 19.90
CA TRP A 492 -8.86 12.83 20.46
C TRP A 492 -10.07 11.90 20.38
N TYR A 493 -11.26 12.40 20.69
CA TYR A 493 -12.50 11.63 20.58
C TYR A 493 -12.85 11.31 19.13
N VAL A 494 -12.77 12.29 18.22
CA VAL A 494 -12.99 12.05 16.78
C VAL A 494 -12.01 11.00 16.24
N LEU A 495 -10.72 11.10 16.59
CA LEU A 495 -9.70 10.13 16.18
C LEU A 495 -10.10 8.68 16.51
N HIS A 496 -10.71 8.45 17.67
CA HIS A 496 -11.12 7.10 18.11
C HIS A 496 -12.38 6.58 17.41
N THR A 497 -13.11 7.45 16.70
CA THR A 497 -14.23 7.05 15.83
C THR A 497 -13.78 6.71 14.42
N LEU A 498 -12.69 7.31 13.92
CA LEU A 498 -12.20 7.14 12.54
C LEU A 498 -12.05 5.67 12.10
N PRO A 499 -11.51 4.74 12.93
CA PRO A 499 -11.41 3.33 12.57
C PRO A 499 -12.74 2.63 12.25
N HIS A 500 -13.85 3.19 12.74
CA HIS A 500 -15.19 2.63 12.54
C HIS A 500 -15.93 3.29 11.38
N VAL A 501 -15.64 4.56 11.13
CA VAL A 501 -16.40 5.40 10.18
C VAL A 501 -15.71 5.58 8.84
N VAL A 502 -14.38 5.50 8.77
CA VAL A 502 -13.64 5.54 7.51
C VAL A 502 -13.65 4.15 6.90
N TRP A 503 -14.41 3.96 5.82
CA TRP A 503 -14.67 2.63 5.25
C TRP A 503 -13.39 1.84 4.93
N ALA A 504 -12.37 2.52 4.42
CA ALA A 504 -11.08 1.93 4.09
C ALA A 504 -9.97 2.28 5.09
N TRP A 505 -10.32 2.54 6.36
CA TRP A 505 -9.34 2.84 7.40
C TRP A 505 -8.19 1.83 7.40
N LYS A 506 -8.52 0.53 7.45
CA LYS A 506 -7.56 -0.58 7.48
C LYS A 506 -6.58 -0.63 6.30
N THR A 507 -6.90 0.03 5.19
CA THR A 507 -6.01 0.12 4.02
C THR A 507 -5.38 1.50 3.87
N THR A 508 -5.44 2.32 4.90
CA THR A 508 -4.53 3.47 5.02
C THR A 508 -3.18 3.01 5.60
N PRO A 509 -2.09 3.75 5.38
CA PRO A 509 -0.77 3.41 5.89
C PRO A 509 -0.68 3.21 7.41
N TRP A 510 -1.63 3.77 8.15
CA TRP A 510 -1.70 3.71 9.62
C TRP A 510 -2.89 2.90 10.14
N GLY A 511 -3.82 2.45 9.29
CA GLY A 511 -5.00 1.72 9.75
C GLY A 511 -4.73 0.28 10.18
N GLY A 512 -3.64 -0.29 9.68
CA GLY A 512 -3.14 -1.60 10.10
C GLY A 512 -2.63 -1.62 11.54
N LEU A 513 -2.24 -0.47 12.08
CA LEU A 513 -1.66 -0.37 13.42
C LEU A 513 -2.68 -0.57 14.55
N PRO A 514 -2.24 -1.05 15.73
CA PRO A 514 -3.08 -1.20 16.90
C PRO A 514 -3.73 0.13 17.32
N ARG A 515 -4.99 0.08 17.79
CA ARG A 515 -5.72 1.27 18.24
C ARG A 515 -5.04 1.97 19.43
N SER A 516 -4.28 1.25 20.24
CA SER A 516 -3.47 1.77 21.34
C SER A 516 -2.43 2.81 20.87
N GLN A 517 -2.06 2.79 19.59
CA GLN A 517 -1.09 3.70 19.00
C GLN A 517 -1.71 4.92 18.31
N LEU A 518 -3.03 5.12 18.39
CA LEU A 518 -3.70 6.25 17.72
C LEU A 518 -3.07 7.60 18.11
N GLY A 519 -2.58 7.76 19.34
CA GLY A 519 -1.84 8.97 19.74
C GLY A 519 -0.51 9.18 19.02
N ALA A 520 0.28 8.12 18.82
CA ALA A 520 1.50 8.17 18.03
C ALA A 520 1.18 8.49 16.56
N ILE A 521 0.15 7.83 16.00
CA ILE A 521 -0.33 8.06 14.64
C ILE A 521 -0.76 9.52 14.44
N PHE A 522 -1.53 10.06 15.39
CA PHE A 522 -1.98 11.44 15.34
C PHE A 522 -0.79 12.40 15.30
N LYS A 523 0.24 12.19 16.11
CA LYS A 523 1.44 13.05 16.13
C LYS A 523 2.28 12.92 14.85
N ALA A 524 2.38 11.70 14.33
CA ALA A 524 3.26 11.36 13.23
C ALA A 524 2.68 11.71 11.84
N HIS A 525 1.34 11.72 11.70
CA HIS A 525 0.67 11.84 10.40
C HIS A 525 -0.19 13.11 10.29
N PRO A 526 0.31 14.16 9.61
CA PRO A 526 -0.43 15.42 9.45
C PRO A 526 -1.79 15.27 8.75
N ALA A 527 -1.98 14.26 7.90
CA ALA A 527 -3.25 13.99 7.24
C ALA A 527 -4.35 13.60 8.25
N VAL A 528 -4.00 12.78 9.25
CA VAL A 528 -4.91 12.38 10.33
C VAL A 528 -5.24 13.57 11.22
N GLN A 529 -4.24 14.39 11.55
CA GLN A 529 -4.45 15.64 12.30
C GLN A 529 -5.45 16.53 11.56
N LEU A 530 -5.23 16.77 10.27
CA LEU A 530 -6.07 17.65 9.46
C LEU A 530 -7.52 17.18 9.45
N VAL A 531 -7.77 15.87 9.28
CA VAL A 531 -9.12 15.28 9.32
C VAL A 531 -9.80 15.55 10.66
N CYS A 532 -9.15 15.21 11.78
CA CYS A 532 -9.72 15.42 13.11
C CYS A 532 -10.02 16.90 13.38
N HIS A 533 -9.09 17.80 13.02
CA HIS A 533 -9.29 19.24 13.20
C HIS A 533 -10.47 19.75 12.37
N ARG A 534 -10.56 19.37 11.10
CA ARG A 534 -11.63 19.80 10.19
C ARG A 534 -13.02 19.29 10.60
N ILE A 535 -13.10 18.05 11.10
CA ILE A 535 -14.36 17.52 11.65
C ILE A 535 -14.77 18.32 12.89
N VAL A 536 -13.83 18.62 13.79
CA VAL A 536 -14.14 19.34 15.04
C VAL A 536 -14.51 20.81 14.79
N THR A 537 -13.82 21.50 13.88
CA THR A 537 -14.03 22.94 13.65
C THR A 537 -15.15 23.23 12.67
N ASP A 538 -15.25 22.44 11.60
CA ASP A 538 -16.05 22.77 10.42
C ASP A 538 -17.16 21.74 10.15
N ASP A 539 -17.19 20.64 10.90
CA ASP A 539 -17.98 19.44 10.62
C ASP A 539 -17.71 18.90 9.20
N ALA A 540 -16.48 19.09 8.71
CA ALA A 540 -16.06 18.76 7.34
C ALA A 540 -15.52 17.33 7.25
N TRP A 541 -16.42 16.40 6.95
CA TRP A 541 -16.13 14.95 6.89
C TRP A 541 -15.49 14.51 5.56
N GLY A 542 -15.42 15.37 4.54
CA GLY A 542 -14.89 15.03 3.22
C GLY A 542 -13.41 14.70 3.23
N PHE A 543 -12.64 15.27 4.16
CA PHE A 543 -11.23 14.91 4.35
C PHE A 543 -11.06 13.45 4.81
N ALA A 544 -12.02 12.88 5.55
CA ALA A 544 -11.94 11.50 6.03
C ALA A 544 -12.05 10.49 4.86
N VAL A 545 -12.84 10.84 3.83
CA VAL A 545 -13.01 10.04 2.60
C VAL A 545 -11.82 10.19 1.65
N GLN A 546 -11.05 11.27 1.81
CA GLN A 546 -9.84 11.54 1.04
C GLN A 546 -8.58 10.92 1.62
N LEU A 547 -8.67 10.23 2.76
CA LEU A 547 -7.55 9.51 3.34
C LEU A 547 -6.97 8.50 2.32
N PRO A 548 -5.66 8.23 2.39
CA PRO A 548 -4.92 7.52 1.35
C PRO A 548 -5.17 6.03 1.48
N THR A 549 -6.22 5.52 0.86
CA THR A 549 -6.68 4.15 1.11
C THR A 549 -6.14 3.13 0.12
N GLY A 550 -5.40 3.56 -0.91
CA GLY A 550 -4.97 2.68 -2.00
C GLY A 550 -6.10 2.31 -2.97
N MET A 551 -7.37 2.36 -2.52
CA MET A 551 -8.54 1.90 -3.26
C MET A 551 -9.18 3.03 -4.06
N THR A 552 -9.54 2.73 -5.31
CA THR A 552 -10.44 3.58 -6.08
C THR A 552 -11.85 3.49 -5.52
N TRP A 553 -12.67 4.50 -5.80
CA TRP A 553 -14.08 4.45 -5.49
C TRP A 553 -14.77 3.28 -6.20
N GLU A 554 -14.36 2.98 -7.43
CA GLU A 554 -14.84 1.83 -8.21
C GLU A 554 -14.54 0.50 -7.49
N ALA A 555 -13.35 0.32 -6.92
CA ALA A 555 -13.04 -0.86 -6.11
C ALA A 555 -13.92 -1.00 -4.85
N ARG A 556 -14.29 0.12 -4.21
CA ARG A 556 -15.31 0.12 -3.14
C ARG A 556 -16.66 -0.33 -3.68
N MET A 557 -17.04 0.12 -4.88
CA MET A 557 -18.29 -0.28 -5.51
C MET A 557 -18.33 -1.77 -5.83
N ASP A 558 -17.26 -2.30 -6.40
CA ASP A 558 -17.14 -3.73 -6.74
C ASP A 558 -17.19 -4.59 -5.48
N ALA A 559 -16.52 -4.16 -4.40
CA ALA A 559 -16.59 -4.85 -3.11
C ALA A 559 -18.02 -4.87 -2.55
N MET A 560 -18.74 -3.74 -2.62
CA MET A 560 -20.13 -3.67 -2.19
C MET A 560 -21.06 -4.52 -3.06
N ALA A 561 -20.88 -4.52 -4.39
CA ALA A 561 -21.63 -5.36 -5.32
C ALA A 561 -21.39 -6.86 -5.10
N ALA A 562 -20.17 -7.23 -4.71
CA ALA A 562 -19.81 -8.60 -4.32
C ALA A 562 -20.37 -9.00 -2.94
N GLY A 563 -21.08 -8.11 -2.24
CA GLY A 563 -21.58 -8.33 -0.88
C GLY A 563 -20.48 -8.46 0.17
N LEU A 564 -19.26 -8.00 -0.16
CA LEU A 564 -18.15 -7.96 0.78
C LEU A 564 -18.32 -6.71 1.64
N ALA A 565 -18.28 -6.89 2.96
CA ALA A 565 -18.11 -5.76 3.88
C ALA A 565 -16.78 -5.04 3.58
N ALA A 566 -16.56 -3.89 4.22
CA ALA A 566 -15.24 -3.24 4.24
C ALA A 566 -14.11 -4.28 4.38
N PRO A 567 -12.96 -4.10 3.68
CA PRO A 567 -11.89 -5.09 3.59
C PRO A 567 -11.63 -5.77 4.95
N ARG A 568 -11.60 -7.12 4.93
CA ARG A 568 -11.78 -8.00 6.11
C ARG A 568 -11.18 -7.40 7.38
N ARG A 569 -12.06 -6.96 8.28
CA ARG A 569 -11.75 -6.55 9.65
C ARG A 569 -11.54 -7.81 10.50
N HIS A 570 -10.40 -8.48 10.35
CA HIS A 570 -9.95 -9.46 11.35
C HIS A 570 -9.50 -8.72 12.60
#